data_AF-A0A534J229-F1
#
_entry.id   AF-A0A534J229-F1
#
_cell.length_a   1.000
_cell.length_b   1.000
_cell.length_c   1.000
_cell.angle_alpha   90.00
_cell.angle_beta   90.00
_cell.angle_gamma   90.00
#
_symmetry.space_group_name_H-M   'P 1'
#
loop_
_entity.id
_entity.type
_entity.pdbx_description
1 polymer ?
#
loop_
_entity_poly.entity_id
_entity_poly.type
_entity_poly.pdbx_seq_one_letter_code
_entity_poly.pdbx_strand_id
1 'polypeptide(L)'
;MISALLFIAIPTLLLPVLIMFLSIPPQEIRQVGLALIVDFGSTIVLLPAISDATLSVRYFESVGAEGWLAPQEREYFRELVRYRKSFGGEAQIPGSVKWAVLYLVLVLGMNTGALAFVLVFYPRLGDWTAATFSVFQIPLAVMCAVLYRRRVRAHLESATLKGFRLAELRRTNGLRDRRLG
;
A
#
# COMPACT_ATOMS: atom_id res chain seq x y z
N MET A 1 -2.92 -0.39 20.22
CA MET A 1 -1.49 -0.02 20.36
C MET A 1 -0.84 0.41 19.05
N ILE A 2 -1.05 -0.31 17.92
CA ILE A 2 -0.48 0.05 16.61
C ILE A 2 -0.99 1.41 16.12
N SER A 3 -2.24 1.76 16.42
CA SER A 3 -2.85 3.05 16.04
C SER A 3 -2.10 4.26 16.61
N ALA A 4 -1.60 4.18 17.85
CA ALA A 4 -0.87 5.28 18.49
C ALA A 4 0.56 5.44 17.94
N LEU A 5 1.23 4.32 17.65
CA LEU A 5 2.55 4.31 17.01
C LEU A 5 2.50 4.91 15.60
N LEU A 6 1.47 4.59 14.82
CA LEU A 6 1.23 5.20 13.52
C LEU A 6 0.91 6.69 13.62
N PHE A 7 0.09 7.08 14.61
CA PHE A 7 -0.29 8.47 14.82
C PHE A 7 0.86 9.38 15.25
N ILE A 8 1.93 8.81 15.85
CA ILE A 8 3.14 9.55 16.21
C ILE A 8 4.16 9.47 15.08
N ALA A 9 4.42 8.28 14.52
CA ALA A 9 5.43 8.06 13.50
C ALA A 9 5.15 8.85 12.21
N ILE A 10 3.89 8.91 11.78
CA ILE A 10 3.46 9.60 10.56
C ILE A 10 3.78 11.11 10.64
N PRO A 11 3.35 11.87 11.66
CA PRO A 11 3.72 13.27 11.78
C PRO A 11 5.22 13.46 12.05
N THR A 12 5.92 12.62 12.83
CA THR A 12 7.37 12.77 12.98
C THR A 12 8.17 12.54 11.69
N LEU A 13 7.63 11.77 10.74
CA LEU A 13 8.26 11.54 9.44
C LEU A 13 7.79 12.55 8.37
N LEU A 14 6.54 13.03 8.46
CA LEU A 14 5.99 14.03 7.54
C LEU A 14 6.37 15.47 7.90
N LEU A 15 6.55 15.80 9.18
CA LEU A 15 6.88 17.14 9.64
C LEU A 15 8.25 17.62 9.13
N PRO A 16 9.34 16.81 9.15
CA PRO A 16 10.60 17.20 8.54
C PRO A 16 10.49 17.38 7.02
N VAL A 17 9.70 16.53 6.36
CA VAL A 17 9.42 16.65 4.91
C VAL A 17 8.70 17.97 4.62
N LEU A 18 7.67 18.31 5.41
CA LEU A 18 6.91 19.55 5.28
C LEU A 18 7.78 20.79 5.56
N ILE A 19 8.60 20.76 6.62
CA ILE A 19 9.52 21.85 6.97
C ILE A 19 10.57 22.04 5.88
N MET A 20 11.10 20.95 5.32
CA MET A 20 11.99 21.03 4.17
C MET A 20 11.27 21.66 2.97
N PHE A 21 10.08 21.19 2.62
CA PHE A 21 9.28 21.76 1.51
C PHE A 21 9.06 23.27 1.62
N LEU A 22 8.79 23.76 2.82
CA LEU A 22 8.58 25.19 3.07
C LEU A 22 9.87 26.01 3.01
N SER A 23 11.04 25.36 3.07
CA SER A 23 12.36 25.98 3.07
C SER A 23 13.08 25.88 1.72
N ILE A 24 12.44 25.28 0.70
CA ILE A 24 13.06 24.98 -0.59
C ILE A 24 13.06 26.22 -1.50
N PRO A 25 14.23 26.65 -2.02
CA PRO A 25 14.31 27.76 -2.97
C PRO A 25 13.49 27.48 -4.25
N PRO A 26 12.96 28.49 -4.96
CA PRO A 26 12.15 28.29 -6.17
C PRO A 26 12.84 27.47 -7.27
N GLN A 27 14.17 27.53 -7.31
CA GLN A 27 15.05 26.84 -8.25
C GLN A 27 15.05 25.31 -8.02
N GLU A 28 14.70 24.89 -6.79
CA GLU A 28 14.71 23.50 -6.35
C GLU A 28 13.32 22.84 -6.40
N ILE A 29 12.26 23.60 -6.71
CA ILE A 29 10.89 23.07 -6.86
C ILE A 29 10.81 21.97 -7.92
N ARG A 30 11.57 22.10 -9.02
CA ARG A 30 11.67 21.05 -10.06
C ARG A 30 12.27 19.75 -9.49
N GLN A 31 13.21 19.86 -8.55
CA GLN A 31 13.93 18.75 -7.94
C GLN A 31 12.98 17.93 -7.04
N VAL A 32 12.17 18.66 -6.29
CA VAL A 32 11.17 18.10 -5.38
C VAL A 32 10.00 17.47 -6.14
N GLY A 33 9.57 18.09 -7.24
CA GLY A 33 8.52 17.54 -8.10
C GLY A 33 8.90 16.18 -8.72
N LEU A 34 10.14 16.04 -9.21
CA LEU A 34 10.65 14.78 -9.75
C LEU A 34 10.74 13.68 -8.68
N ALA A 35 11.22 14.04 -7.48
CA ALA A 35 11.27 13.12 -6.34
C ALA A 35 9.87 12.62 -5.98
N LEU A 36 8.89 13.53 -5.88
CA LEU A 36 7.50 13.19 -5.58
C LEU A 36 6.87 12.30 -6.65
N ILE A 37 7.10 12.57 -7.95
CA ILE A 37 6.50 11.75 -9.02
C ILE A 37 6.99 10.29 -8.93
N VAL A 38 8.30 10.12 -8.75
CA VAL A 38 8.95 8.82 -8.64
C VAL A 38 8.53 8.10 -7.36
N ASP A 39 8.36 8.85 -6.27
CA ASP A 39 7.93 8.35 -4.96
C ASP A 39 6.44 7.96 -4.90
N PHE A 40 5.55 8.83 -5.36
CA PHE A 40 4.10 8.56 -5.44
C PHE A 40 3.79 7.38 -6.35
N GLY A 41 4.56 7.18 -7.42
CA GLY A 41 4.43 5.99 -8.29
C GLY A 41 4.59 4.69 -7.50
N SER A 42 5.55 4.63 -6.57
CA SER A 42 5.77 3.46 -5.71
C SER A 42 4.69 3.30 -4.64
N THR A 43 4.16 4.42 -4.12
CA THR A 43 3.07 4.43 -3.13
C THR A 43 1.79 3.83 -3.71
N ILE A 44 1.43 4.13 -4.96
CA ILE A 44 0.24 3.58 -5.64
C ILE A 44 0.29 2.03 -5.68
N VAL A 45 1.48 1.47 -5.89
CA VAL A 45 1.67 0.01 -5.97
C VAL A 45 1.53 -0.66 -4.61
N LEU A 46 1.92 0.03 -3.54
CA LEU A 46 1.94 -0.51 -2.17
C LEU A 46 0.67 -0.20 -1.37
N LEU A 47 -0.10 0.81 -1.78
CA LEU A 47 -1.33 1.23 -1.11
C LEU A 47 -2.35 0.09 -0.91
N PRO A 48 -2.61 -0.80 -1.89
CA PRO A 48 -3.53 -1.92 -1.70
C PRO A 48 -3.10 -2.89 -0.60
N ALA A 49 -1.78 -3.05 -0.39
CA ALA A 49 -1.24 -3.93 0.63
C ALA A 49 -1.39 -3.35 2.05
N ILE A 50 -1.45 -2.01 2.16
CA ILE A 50 -1.65 -1.28 3.42
C ILE A 50 -3.15 -1.19 3.74
N SER A 51 -4.00 -0.91 2.76
CA SER A 51 -5.43 -0.73 2.96
C SER A 51 -6.16 -2.04 3.26
N ASP A 52 -5.84 -3.14 2.57
CA ASP A 52 -6.53 -4.42 2.78
C ASP A 52 -6.35 -4.96 4.22
N ALA A 53 -5.21 -4.67 4.85
CA ALA A 53 -4.95 -5.07 6.23
C ALA A 53 -5.56 -4.15 7.30
N THR A 54 -5.85 -2.89 6.96
CA THR A 54 -6.34 -1.87 7.91
C THR A 54 -7.85 -1.71 7.88
N LEU A 55 -8.52 -2.12 6.80
CA LEU A 55 -9.98 -2.10 6.71
C LEU A 55 -10.58 -3.21 7.56
N SER A 56 -11.41 -2.83 8.54
CA SER A 56 -12.09 -3.76 9.44
C SER A 56 -13.28 -4.46 8.77
N VAL A 57 -13.76 -5.56 9.34
CA VAL A 57 -15.03 -6.18 8.90
C VAL A 57 -16.20 -5.20 8.95
N ARG A 58 -16.25 -4.33 9.97
CA ARG A 58 -17.31 -3.30 10.10
C ARG A 58 -17.34 -2.35 8.90
N TYR A 59 -16.17 -2.00 8.36
CA TYR A 59 -16.10 -1.18 7.14
C TYR A 59 -16.71 -1.91 5.94
N PHE A 60 -16.41 -3.20 5.75
CA PHE A 60 -16.99 -3.96 4.64
C PHE A 60 -18.50 -4.19 4.81
N GLU A 61 -18.97 -4.36 6.05
CA GLU A 61 -20.39 -4.42 6.37
C GLU A 61 -21.10 -3.09 6.06
N SER A 62 -20.52 -1.95 6.45
CA SER A 62 -21.11 -0.64 6.17
C SER A 62 -21.13 -0.34 4.67
N VAL A 63 -20.04 -0.63 3.94
CA VAL A 63 -19.96 -0.46 2.49
C VAL A 63 -20.99 -1.34 1.76
N GLY A 64 -21.26 -2.54 2.28
CA GLY A 64 -22.32 -3.41 1.77
C GLY A 64 -23.74 -2.90 2.05
N ALA A 65 -23.97 -2.31 3.23
CA ALA A 65 -25.26 -1.78 3.64
C ALA A 65 -25.64 -0.49 2.88
N GLU A 66 -24.67 0.38 2.64
CA GLU A 66 -24.84 1.66 1.92
C GLU A 66 -25.01 1.48 0.40
N GLY A 67 -24.90 0.25 -0.11
CA GLY A 67 -25.10 -0.04 -1.52
C GLY A 67 -23.98 0.46 -2.45
N TRP A 68 -22.83 0.86 -1.90
CA TRP A 68 -21.68 1.39 -2.65
C TRP A 68 -20.97 0.33 -3.50
N LEU A 69 -21.29 -0.96 -3.30
CA LEU A 69 -20.75 -2.07 -4.07
C LEU A 69 -21.57 -2.29 -5.34
N ALA A 70 -20.84 -2.43 -6.46
CA ALA A 70 -21.42 -2.92 -7.70
C ALA A 70 -22.10 -4.28 -7.47
N PRO A 71 -23.24 -4.58 -8.12
CA PRO A 71 -24.01 -5.80 -7.87
C PRO A 71 -23.18 -7.08 -7.93
N GLN A 72 -22.26 -7.16 -8.90
CA GLN A 72 -21.31 -8.26 -9.08
C GLN A 72 -20.35 -8.44 -7.90
N GLU A 73 -19.95 -7.37 -7.21
CA GLU A 73 -18.97 -7.43 -6.11
C GLU A 73 -19.60 -7.86 -4.78
N ARG A 74 -20.92 -7.74 -4.62
CA ARG A 74 -21.64 -7.98 -3.36
C ARG A 74 -21.43 -9.39 -2.80
N GLU A 75 -21.47 -10.40 -3.67
CA GLU A 75 -21.30 -11.79 -3.26
C GLU A 75 -19.87 -12.06 -2.79
N TYR A 76 -18.87 -11.52 -3.49
CA TYR A 76 -17.47 -11.59 -3.07
C TYR A 76 -17.24 -10.93 -1.71
N PHE A 77 -17.76 -9.72 -1.50
CA PHE A 77 -17.60 -9.01 -0.23
C PHE A 77 -18.33 -9.69 0.94
N ARG A 78 -19.51 -10.27 0.69
CA ARG A 78 -20.22 -11.07 1.70
C ARG A 78 -19.39 -12.27 2.13
N GLU A 79 -18.81 -12.99 1.17
CA GLU A 79 -17.96 -14.14 1.47
C GLU A 79 -16.64 -13.72 2.15
N LEU A 80 -16.09 -12.55 1.81
CA LEU A 80 -14.91 -11.96 2.46
C LEU A 80 -15.17 -11.62 3.92
N VAL A 81 -16.33 -11.03 4.22
CA VAL A 81 -16.76 -10.75 5.60
C VAL A 81 -16.91 -12.06 6.38
N ARG A 82 -17.55 -13.08 5.79
CA ARG A 82 -17.71 -14.40 6.42
C ARG A 82 -16.35 -15.04 6.72
N TYR A 83 -15.42 -14.98 5.77
CA TYR A 83 -14.06 -15.47 5.93
C TYR A 83 -13.32 -14.75 7.05
N ARG A 84 -13.34 -13.42 7.06
CA ARG A 84 -12.68 -12.62 8.10
C ARG A 84 -13.25 -12.88 9.49
N LYS A 85 -14.58 -13.02 9.62
CA LYS A 85 -15.25 -13.38 10.88
C LYS A 85 -14.82 -14.75 11.41
N SER A 86 -14.44 -15.69 10.55
CA SER A 86 -14.01 -17.04 10.95
C SER A 86 -12.71 -17.07 11.77
N PHE A 87 -11.92 -15.99 11.76
CA PHE A 87 -10.67 -15.89 12.52
C PHE A 87 -10.84 -15.39 13.97
N GLY A 88 -12.05 -14.96 14.37
CA GLY A 88 -12.32 -14.43 15.71
C GLY A 88 -11.70 -13.05 15.99
N GLY A 89 -12.03 -12.47 17.15
CA GLY A 89 -11.50 -11.19 17.62
C GLY A 89 -11.80 -10.00 16.70
N GLU A 90 -10.75 -9.30 16.24
CA GLU A 90 -10.83 -8.13 15.34
C GLU A 90 -11.13 -8.49 13.87
N ALA A 91 -11.32 -9.78 13.57
CA ALA A 91 -11.56 -10.28 12.21
C ALA A 91 -10.48 -9.87 11.19
N GLN A 92 -9.24 -9.79 11.68
CA GLN A 92 -8.04 -9.56 10.87
C GLN A 92 -7.43 -10.89 10.47
N ILE A 93 -6.91 -10.98 9.25
CA ILE A 93 -6.20 -12.17 8.77
C ILE A 93 -4.87 -12.27 9.55
N PRO A 94 -4.54 -13.42 10.15
CA PRO A 94 -3.30 -13.59 10.91
C PRO A 94 -2.06 -13.16 10.10
N GLY A 95 -1.25 -12.27 10.67
CA GLY A 95 -0.04 -11.75 10.04
C GLY A 95 -0.24 -10.62 9.03
N SER A 96 -1.48 -10.30 8.60
CA SER A 96 -1.73 -9.22 7.64
C SER A 96 -1.24 -7.87 8.16
N VAL A 97 -1.45 -7.59 9.45
CA VAL A 97 -1.02 -6.34 10.09
C VAL A 97 0.49 -6.19 10.12
N LYS A 98 1.24 -7.25 10.44
CA LYS A 98 2.72 -7.22 10.44
C LYS A 98 3.25 -6.86 9.05
N TRP A 99 2.64 -7.43 8.01
CA TRP A 99 3.00 -7.13 6.64
C TRP A 99 2.61 -5.72 6.20
N ALA A 100 1.45 -5.23 6.60
CA ALA A 100 1.05 -3.85 6.32
C ALA A 100 1.95 -2.83 7.01
N VAL A 101 2.34 -3.09 8.26
CA VAL A 101 3.34 -2.28 8.96
C VAL A 101 4.68 -2.33 8.22
N LEU A 102 5.14 -3.49 7.78
CA LEU A 102 6.37 -3.61 7.00
C LEU A 102 6.30 -2.80 5.68
N TYR A 103 5.22 -2.92 4.92
CA TYR A 103 5.03 -2.14 3.69
C TYR A 103 4.96 -0.65 3.97
N LEU A 104 4.30 -0.24 5.05
CA LEU A 104 4.25 1.16 5.43
C LEU A 104 5.63 1.70 5.80
N VAL A 105 6.41 0.95 6.58
CA VAL A 105 7.80 1.31 6.93
C VAL A 105 8.66 1.41 5.66
N LEU A 106 8.46 0.51 4.70
CA LEU A 106 9.16 0.56 3.41
C LEU A 106 8.77 1.80 2.60
N VAL A 107 7.48 2.13 2.52
CA VAL A 107 7.01 3.36 1.85
C VAL A 107 7.63 4.58 2.53
N LEU A 108 7.45 4.74 3.84
CA LEU A 108 7.99 5.89 4.56
C LEU A 108 9.52 5.99 4.44
N GLY A 109 10.22 4.86 4.52
CA GLY A 109 11.67 4.79 4.34
C GLY A 109 12.11 5.14 2.91
N MET A 110 11.36 4.73 1.89
CA MET A 110 11.58 5.14 0.50
C MET A 110 11.38 6.64 0.33
N ASN A 111 10.30 7.21 0.87
CA ASN A 111 10.01 8.63 0.76
C ASN A 111 11.11 9.48 1.42
N THR A 112 11.49 9.14 2.67
CA THR A 112 12.57 9.84 3.39
C THR A 112 13.92 9.63 2.70
N GLY A 113 14.19 8.41 2.24
CA GLY A 113 15.41 8.07 1.51
C GLY A 113 15.52 8.79 0.16
N ALA A 114 14.42 8.94 -0.57
CA ALA A 114 14.35 9.67 -1.83
C ALA A 114 14.68 11.14 -1.62
N LEU A 115 14.07 11.76 -0.61
CA LEU A 115 14.34 13.15 -0.25
C LEU A 115 15.82 13.35 0.11
N ALA A 116 16.36 12.51 1.00
CA ALA A 116 17.77 12.58 1.39
C ALA A 116 18.72 12.36 0.20
N PHE A 117 18.39 11.41 -0.68
CA PHE A 117 19.18 11.11 -1.87
C PHE A 117 19.22 12.30 -2.83
N VAL A 118 18.07 12.93 -3.08
CA VAL A 118 17.98 14.11 -3.95
C VAL A 118 18.81 15.26 -3.38
N LEU A 119 18.67 15.57 -2.10
CA LEU A 119 19.42 16.67 -1.45
C LEU A 119 20.93 16.47 -1.52
N VAL A 120 21.41 15.24 -1.39
CA VAL A 120 22.86 14.94 -1.35
C VAL A 120 23.45 14.82 -2.75
N PHE A 121 22.75 14.19 -3.70
CA PHE A 121 23.32 13.79 -4.98
C PHE A 121 22.90 14.68 -6.15
N TYR A 122 21.78 15.41 -6.06
CA TYR A 122 21.35 16.31 -7.14
C TYR A 122 22.36 17.40 -7.49
N PRO A 123 23.06 18.06 -6.53
CA PRO A 123 24.08 19.05 -6.87
C PRO A 123 25.22 18.50 -7.75
N ARG A 124 25.42 17.17 -7.76
CA ARG A 124 26.47 16.50 -8.55
C ARG A 124 25.94 15.80 -9.79
N LEU A 125 24.77 15.16 -9.71
CA LEU A 125 24.19 14.33 -10.77
C LEU A 125 23.13 15.06 -11.59
N GLY A 126 22.59 16.18 -11.12
CA GLY A 126 21.51 16.91 -11.77
C GLY A 126 20.32 16.01 -12.08
N ASP A 127 19.83 16.08 -13.32
CA ASP A 127 18.65 15.30 -13.76
C ASP A 127 18.87 13.77 -13.74
N TRP A 128 20.13 13.30 -13.73
CA TRP A 128 20.46 11.86 -13.61
C TRP A 128 20.18 11.28 -12.22
N THR A 129 19.95 12.13 -11.22
CA THR A 129 19.62 11.71 -9.84
C THR A 129 18.37 10.84 -9.82
N ALA A 130 17.34 11.22 -10.58
CA ALA A 130 16.09 10.46 -10.65
C ALA A 130 16.29 9.09 -11.29
N ALA A 131 17.08 9.01 -12.38
CA ALA A 131 17.41 7.75 -13.03
C ALA A 131 18.19 6.83 -12.10
N THR A 132 19.20 7.37 -11.39
CA THR A 132 20.05 6.61 -10.47
C THR A 132 19.25 6.06 -9.29
N PHE A 133 18.32 6.86 -8.73
CA PHE A 133 17.45 6.41 -7.65
C PHE A 133 16.45 5.36 -8.12
N SER A 134 15.88 5.55 -9.31
CA SER A 134 14.90 4.62 -9.92
C SER A 134 15.47 3.22 -10.13
N VAL A 135 16.77 3.10 -10.42
CA VAL A 135 17.45 1.79 -10.56
C VAL A 135 17.33 0.94 -9.29
N PHE A 136 17.26 1.56 -8.10
CA PHE A 136 17.10 0.83 -6.84
C PHE A 136 15.63 0.73 -6.42
N GLN A 137 14.88 1.82 -6.59
CA GLN A 137 13.49 1.88 -6.12
C GLN A 137 12.56 0.97 -6.94
N ILE A 138 12.71 0.94 -8.27
CA ILE A 138 11.83 0.13 -9.14
C ILE A 138 11.96 -1.36 -8.81
N PRO A 139 13.17 -1.97 -8.73
CA PRO A 139 13.28 -3.37 -8.32
C PRO A 139 12.71 -3.65 -6.93
N LEU A 140 12.91 -2.75 -5.97
CA LEU A 140 12.37 -2.91 -4.62
C LEU A 140 10.83 -2.87 -4.61
N ALA A 141 10.23 -1.94 -5.36
CA ALA A 141 8.78 -1.85 -5.53
C ALA A 141 8.21 -3.10 -6.23
N VAL A 142 8.86 -3.55 -7.32
CA VAL A 142 8.48 -4.77 -8.05
C VAL A 142 8.55 -6.00 -7.13
N MET A 143 9.63 -6.14 -6.36
CA MET A 143 9.77 -7.24 -5.40
C MET A 143 8.65 -7.22 -4.36
N CYS A 144 8.33 -6.04 -3.81
CA CYS A 144 7.24 -5.89 -2.85
C CYS A 144 5.88 -6.28 -3.46
N ALA A 145 5.62 -5.85 -4.69
CA ALA A 145 4.40 -6.19 -5.43
C ALA A 145 4.30 -7.70 -5.70
N VAL A 146 5.39 -8.35 -6.10
CA VAL A 146 5.44 -9.81 -6.32
C VAL A 146 5.19 -10.57 -5.01
N LEU A 147 5.83 -10.16 -3.91
CA LEU A 147 5.63 -10.78 -2.60
C LEU A 147 4.19 -10.60 -2.11
N TYR A 148 3.60 -9.42 -2.32
CA TYR A 148 2.20 -9.15 -2.00
C TYR A 148 1.27 -10.07 -2.80
N ARG A 149 1.46 -10.15 -4.13
CA ARG A 149 0.65 -11.03 -5.01
C ARG A 149 0.76 -12.49 -4.60
N ARG A 150 1.95 -12.99 -4.27
CA ARG A 150 2.16 -14.36 -3.78
C ARG A 150 1.39 -14.62 -2.48
N ARG A 151 1.42 -13.68 -1.54
CA ARG A 151 0.68 -13.80 -0.27
C ARG A 151 -0.83 -13.80 -0.48
N VAL A 152 -1.34 -12.90 -1.32
CA VAL A 152 -2.76 -12.84 -1.65
C VAL A 152 -3.22 -14.17 -2.26
N ARG A 153 -2.43 -14.77 -3.17
CA ARG A 153 -2.74 -16.09 -3.73
C ARG A 153 -2.77 -17.17 -2.65
N ALA A 154 -1.74 -17.24 -1.80
CA ALA A 154 -1.69 -18.21 -0.71
C ALA A 154 -2.89 -18.07 0.26
N HIS A 155 -3.33 -16.84 0.54
CA HIS A 155 -4.53 -16.62 1.35
C HIS A 155 -5.82 -17.07 0.65
N LEU A 156 -5.95 -16.83 -0.65
CA LEU A 156 -7.11 -17.31 -1.43
C LEU A 156 -7.15 -18.84 -1.48
N GLU A 157 -6.01 -19.50 -1.71
CA GLU A 157 -5.89 -20.96 -1.68
C GLU A 157 -6.24 -21.52 -0.30
N SER A 158 -5.71 -20.92 0.76
CA SER A 158 -6.06 -21.30 2.14
C SER A 158 -7.55 -21.12 2.43
N ALA A 159 -8.17 -20.05 1.93
CA ALA A 159 -9.61 -19.83 2.07
C ALA A 159 -10.42 -20.90 1.34
N THR A 160 -10.01 -21.29 0.13
CA THR A 160 -10.65 -22.37 -0.63
C THR A 160 -10.56 -23.71 0.10
N LEU A 161 -9.40 -24.05 0.68
CA LEU A 161 -9.24 -25.27 1.48
C LEU A 161 -10.15 -25.28 2.73
N LYS A 162 -10.49 -24.10 3.27
CA LYS A 162 -11.43 -23.94 4.38
C LYS A 162 -12.91 -23.88 3.96
N GLY A 163 -13.20 -24.09 2.67
CA GLY A 163 -14.56 -24.12 2.13
C GLY A 163 -15.14 -22.76 1.73
N PHE A 164 -14.32 -21.69 1.68
CA PHE A 164 -14.78 -20.37 1.24
C PHE A 164 -14.64 -20.19 -0.27
N ARG A 165 -15.64 -19.57 -0.91
CA ARG A 165 -15.68 -19.38 -2.37
C ARG A 165 -14.95 -18.12 -2.87
N LEU A 166 -14.00 -17.60 -2.09
CA LEU A 166 -13.30 -16.34 -2.39
C LEU A 166 -12.52 -16.36 -3.71
N ALA A 167 -11.78 -17.44 -3.98
CA ALA A 167 -10.98 -17.55 -5.20
C ALA A 167 -11.86 -17.66 -6.46
N GLU A 168 -13.00 -18.34 -6.35
CA GLU A 168 -13.98 -18.50 -7.42
C GLU A 168 -14.66 -17.16 -7.72
N LEU A 169 -15.25 -16.52 -6.71
CA LEU A 169 -15.94 -15.23 -6.85
C LEU A 169 -15.01 -14.13 -7.37
N ARG A 170 -13.73 -14.12 -6.97
CA ARG A 170 -12.74 -13.18 -7.50
C ARG A 170 -12.46 -13.40 -8.99
N ARG A 171 -12.47 -14.64 -9.48
CA ARG A 171 -12.28 -14.96 -10.90
C ARG A 171 -13.51 -14.55 -11.71
N THR A 172 -14.71 -14.86 -11.23
CA THR A 172 -15.98 -14.58 -11.90
C THR A 172 -16.25 -13.08 -12.03
N ASN A 173 -15.93 -12.30 -10.99
CA ASN A 173 -16.22 -10.86 -10.96
C ASN A 173 -15.28 -10.00 -11.80
N GLY A 174 -14.38 -10.58 -12.61
CA GLY A 174 -13.41 -9.81 -13.38
C GLY A 174 -12.45 -8.99 -12.50
N LEU A 175 -12.40 -9.25 -11.18
CA LEU A 175 -11.39 -8.74 -10.25
C LEU A 175 -10.00 -9.34 -10.51
N ARG A 176 -9.88 -10.11 -11.60
CA ARG A 176 -8.64 -10.50 -12.26
C ARG A 176 -8.05 -9.27 -12.95
N ASP A 177 -7.09 -8.66 -12.28
CA ASP A 177 -6.01 -7.84 -12.86
C ASP A 177 -6.36 -6.56 -13.66
N ARG A 178 -7.61 -6.10 -13.79
CA ARG A 178 -7.88 -4.81 -14.47
C ARG A 178 -7.48 -3.54 -13.69
N ARG A 179 -7.04 -3.65 -12.43
CA ARG A 179 -6.50 -2.51 -11.65
C ARG A 179 -4.97 -2.46 -11.61
N LEU A 180 -4.27 -3.32 -12.35
CA LEU A 180 -2.80 -3.39 -12.37
C LEU A 180 -2.22 -3.58 -13.79
N GLY A 181 -2.98 -3.17 -14.81
CA GLY A 181 -2.46 -2.94 -16.17
C GLY A 181 -2.01 -1.50 -16.30
#